data_AF-A0A820XYN0-F1
#
_entry.id   AF-A0A820XYN0-F1
#
_cell.length_a   1.000
_cell.length_b   1.000
_cell.length_c   1.000
_cell.angle_alpha   90.00
_cell.angle_beta   90.00
_cell.angle_gamma   90.00
#
_symmetry.space_group_name_H-M   'P 1'
#
loop_
_entity.id
_entity.type
_entity.pdbx_description
1 polymer ?
#
loop_
_entity_poly.entity_id
_entity_poly.type
_entity_poly.pdbx_seq_one_letter_code
_entity_poly.pdbx_strand_id
1 'polypeptide(L)'
;RFRNHEKLLVLGSSTVPRLAIFSFLIYVPAFDKYLHHNFVCILLNDLFGIQVRSGCACAGPYALELLNIDDQKGQIYMKFITEDENGRFDGLPRNMLMKPGFTRFNLSYFASDEEVDYILKALEFIANKGWKFLPLYTYDPATAVWHPRHMLSESHISHFHSLQMITYENGTMEENSPTQQNQITQSTFPQLIRASSSRNPLEQAIAMAHNISKYIYENIDCRNDPPLNIPQEYQDLIWFILPKQVVLKMLHAFEQNQHNNLMSVPFRPKE
;
A
#
# COMPACT_ATOMS: atom_id res chain seq x y z
N ARG A 1 -4.84 -11.01 20.41
CA ARG A 1 -4.24 -11.40 19.12
C ARG A 1 -3.20 -10.39 18.64
N PHE A 2 -3.59 -9.17 18.24
CA PHE A 2 -2.65 -8.21 17.61
C PHE A 2 -1.65 -7.49 18.52
N ARG A 3 -1.94 -7.31 19.82
CA ARG A 3 -1.01 -6.62 20.74
C ARG A 3 0.36 -7.31 20.88
N ASN A 4 0.43 -8.61 20.60
CA ASN A 4 1.64 -9.40 20.76
C ASN A 4 2.33 -9.68 19.42
N HIS A 5 1.83 -9.12 18.31
CA HIS A 5 2.39 -9.39 17.00
C HIS A 5 3.48 -8.37 16.66
N GLU A 6 4.75 -8.78 16.73
CA GLU A 6 5.94 -7.90 16.61
C GLU A 6 5.96 -6.99 15.38
N LYS A 7 5.32 -7.41 14.28
CA LYS A 7 5.32 -6.68 13.01
C LYS A 7 4.07 -5.84 12.78
N LEU A 8 3.03 -5.99 13.61
CA LEU A 8 1.75 -5.32 13.43
C LEU A 8 1.54 -4.34 14.58
N LEU A 9 1.81 -3.06 14.32
CA LEU A 9 1.70 -2.01 15.31
C LEU A 9 0.30 -1.42 15.26
N VAL A 10 -0.52 -1.71 16.27
CA VAL A 10 -1.86 -1.12 16.42
C VAL A 10 -1.72 0.25 17.08
N LEU A 11 -2.27 1.27 16.43
CA LEU A 11 -2.19 2.66 16.88
C LEU A 11 -3.36 3.03 17.79
N GLY A 12 -3.09 3.96 18.71
CA GLY A 12 -4.07 4.58 19.60
C GLY A 12 -4.33 3.78 20.87
N SER A 13 -5.00 4.42 21.83
CA SER A 13 -5.15 3.89 23.19
C SER A 13 -5.80 2.51 23.20
N SER A 14 -5.16 1.59 23.92
CA SER A 14 -5.59 0.21 24.11
C SER A 14 -6.36 0.00 25.42
N THR A 15 -6.46 1.03 26.27
CA THR A 15 -7.05 0.95 27.61
C THR A 15 -8.46 1.52 27.67
N VAL A 16 -8.81 2.45 26.77
CA VAL A 16 -10.14 3.07 26.73
C VAL A 16 -11.15 2.24 25.93
N PRO A 17 -12.44 2.25 26.31
CA PRO A 17 -13.50 1.70 25.47
C PRO A 17 -13.48 2.36 24.09
N ARG A 18 -13.58 1.55 23.03
CA ARG A 18 -13.48 2.04 21.64
C ARG A 18 -14.34 1.21 20.70
N LEU A 19 -14.74 1.84 19.59
CA LEU A 19 -15.37 1.15 18.48
C LEU A 19 -14.39 0.13 17.87
N ALA A 20 -14.93 -0.86 17.15
CA ALA A 20 -14.14 -1.88 16.45
C ALA A 20 -13.46 -1.33 15.19
N ILE A 21 -12.83 -0.16 15.30
CA ILE A 21 -12.05 0.52 14.27
C ILE A 21 -10.60 0.49 14.72
N PHE A 22 -9.75 -0.11 13.90
CA PHE A 22 -8.35 -0.33 14.23
C PHE A 22 -7.48 0.36 13.20
N SER A 23 -6.56 1.18 13.67
CA SER A 23 -5.52 1.80 12.85
C SER A 23 -4.21 1.06 13.10
N PHE A 24 -3.44 0.77 12.07
CA PHE A 24 -2.23 -0.02 12.21
C PHE A 24 -1.18 0.27 11.14
N LEU A 25 0.07 -0.10 11.48
CA LEU A 25 1.22 -0.13 10.60
C LEU A 25 1.80 -1.53 10.54
N ILE A 26 2.43 -1.86 9.43
CA ILE A 26 3.18 -3.11 9.29
C ILE A 26 4.66 -2.78 9.22
N TYR A 27 5.38 -3.15 10.28
CA TYR A 27 6.82 -3.04 10.35
C TYR A 27 7.48 -4.26 9.72
N VAL A 28 8.54 -4.01 8.96
CA VAL A 28 9.32 -5.06 8.30
C VAL A 28 10.74 -5.00 8.86
N PRO A 29 11.07 -5.84 9.88
CA PRO A 29 12.37 -5.82 10.55
C PRO A 29 13.54 -5.99 9.59
N ALA A 30 13.34 -6.74 8.51
CA ALA A 30 14.32 -6.97 7.48
C ALA A 30 14.81 -5.66 6.81
N PHE A 31 14.03 -4.59 6.82
CA PHE A 31 14.40 -3.31 6.21
C PHE A 31 14.49 -2.16 7.20
N ASP A 32 14.19 -2.42 8.48
CA ASP A 32 13.93 -1.39 9.49
C ASP A 32 13.00 -0.27 8.96
N LYS A 33 11.94 -0.68 8.24
CA LYS A 33 10.96 0.21 7.58
C LYS A 33 9.55 -0.36 7.61
N TYR A 34 8.56 0.47 7.32
CA TYR A 34 7.16 0.06 7.26
C TYR A 34 6.72 -0.27 5.82
N LEU A 35 5.62 -1.00 5.69
CA LEU A 35 4.88 -1.04 4.42
C LEU A 35 4.06 0.23 4.25
N HIS A 36 4.08 0.80 3.04
CA HIS A 36 3.28 1.97 2.72
C HIS A 36 1.78 1.65 2.89
N HIS A 37 1.02 2.51 3.57
CA HIS A 37 -0.38 2.23 3.92
C HIS A 37 -1.27 1.98 2.68
N ASN A 38 -1.06 2.70 1.58
CA ASN A 38 -1.80 2.46 0.34
C ASN A 38 -1.46 1.10 -0.29
N PHE A 39 -0.21 0.65 -0.15
CA PHE A 39 0.19 -0.68 -0.60
C PHE A 39 -0.49 -1.78 0.23
N VAL A 40 -0.56 -1.60 1.55
CA VAL A 40 -1.27 -2.56 2.42
C VAL A 40 -2.75 -2.66 2.04
N CYS A 41 -3.41 -1.53 1.75
CA CYS A 41 -4.80 -1.51 1.29
C CYS A 41 -5.02 -2.29 -0.01
N ILE A 42 -4.23 -1.99 -1.05
CA ILE A 42 -4.41 -2.66 -2.33
C ILE A 42 -4.10 -4.16 -2.21
N LEU A 43 -3.08 -4.53 -1.43
CA LEU A 43 -2.72 -5.93 -1.25
C LEU A 43 -3.81 -6.73 -0.50
N LEU A 44 -4.46 -6.12 0.51
CA LEU A 44 -5.61 -6.73 1.20
C LEU A 44 -6.78 -6.96 0.25
N ASN A 45 -7.06 -5.99 -0.61
CA ASN A 45 -8.11 -6.09 -1.61
C ASN A 45 -7.80 -7.18 -2.64
N ASP A 46 -6.59 -7.18 -3.19
CA ASP A 46 -6.24 -8.04 -4.32
C ASP A 46 -6.08 -9.51 -3.93
N LEU A 47 -5.56 -9.78 -2.73
CA LEU A 47 -5.37 -11.17 -2.25
C LEU A 47 -6.59 -11.74 -1.53
N PHE A 48 -7.34 -10.90 -0.82
CA PHE A 48 -8.36 -11.38 0.13
C PHE A 48 -9.75 -10.81 -0.10
N GLY A 49 -9.90 -9.84 -1.02
CA GLY A 49 -11.16 -9.11 -1.22
C GLY A 49 -11.54 -8.22 -0.02
N ILE A 50 -10.59 -7.92 0.86
CA ILE A 50 -10.84 -7.14 2.08
C ILE A 50 -10.61 -5.66 1.77
N GLN A 51 -11.69 -4.89 1.80
CA GLN A 51 -11.62 -3.44 1.61
C GLN A 51 -11.28 -2.73 2.91
N VAL A 52 -10.20 -1.96 2.87
CA VAL A 52 -9.73 -1.13 3.98
C VAL A 52 -9.46 0.29 3.51
N ARG A 53 -9.26 1.21 4.45
CA ARG A 53 -8.95 2.62 4.14
C ARG A 53 -7.52 2.93 4.58
N SER A 54 -6.83 3.78 3.84
CA SER A 54 -5.49 4.25 4.17
C SER A 54 -5.40 5.78 4.13
N GLY A 55 -4.35 6.31 4.76
CA GLY A 55 -3.98 7.72 4.73
C GLY A 55 -3.83 8.30 6.13
N CYS A 56 -3.59 9.61 6.20
CA CYS A 56 -3.83 10.35 7.44
C CYS A 56 -5.36 10.47 7.62
N ALA A 57 -5.89 10.12 8.79
CA ALA A 57 -7.28 10.43 9.09
C ALA A 57 -7.54 11.94 8.86
N CYS A 58 -8.79 12.36 8.60
CA CYS A 58 -9.16 13.77 8.40
C CYS A 58 -8.81 14.71 9.58
N ALA A 59 -8.21 14.16 10.65
CA ALA A 59 -7.53 14.85 11.72
C ALA A 59 -6.01 14.72 11.56
N GLY A 60 -5.42 15.54 10.67
CA GLY A 60 -3.98 15.54 10.38
C GLY A 60 -3.08 15.62 11.63
N PRO A 61 -3.32 16.57 12.56
CA PRO A 61 -2.50 16.68 13.78
C PRO A 61 -2.53 15.42 14.65
N TYR A 62 -3.69 14.77 14.78
CA TYR A 62 -3.79 13.52 15.53
C TYR A 62 -3.03 12.37 14.87
N ALA A 63 -3.02 12.31 13.54
CA ALA A 63 -2.21 11.33 12.83
C ALA A 63 -0.71 11.54 13.06
N LEU A 64 -0.23 12.80 13.05
CA LEU A 64 1.16 13.11 13.38
C LEU A 64 1.50 12.69 14.81
N GLU A 65 0.62 13.00 15.76
CA GLU A 65 0.82 12.62 17.16
C GLU A 65 0.89 11.11 17.35
N LEU A 66 -0.01 10.34 16.73
CA LEU A 66 0.00 8.88 16.79
C LEU A 66 1.29 8.27 16.21
N LEU A 67 1.82 8.89 15.16
CA LEU A 67 3.07 8.48 14.53
C LEU A 67 4.31 9.01 15.26
N ASN A 68 4.11 9.80 16.33
CA ASN A 68 5.17 10.48 17.07
C ASN A 68 6.03 11.39 16.18
N ILE A 69 5.37 12.10 15.27
CA ILE A 69 5.97 13.13 14.43
C ILE A 69 5.72 14.47 15.12
N ASP A 70 6.79 15.13 15.55
CA ASP A 70 6.74 16.47 16.12
C ASP A 70 6.33 17.53 15.09
N ASP A 71 5.94 18.72 15.56
CA ASP A 71 5.47 19.79 14.70
C ASP A 71 6.53 20.25 13.68
N GLN A 72 7.82 20.21 14.04
CA GLN A 72 8.91 20.61 13.14
C GLN A 72 9.03 19.63 11.97
N LYS A 73 9.09 18.32 12.24
CA LYS A 73 9.06 17.27 11.22
C LYS A 73 7.77 17.31 10.42
N GLY A 74 6.62 17.56 11.07
CA GLY A 74 5.34 17.73 10.40
C GLY A 74 5.36 18.85 9.36
N GLN A 75 5.95 20.00 9.70
CA GLN A 75 6.14 21.11 8.78
C GLN A 75 7.08 20.74 7.61
N ILE A 76 8.16 19.99 7.88
CA ILE A 76 9.07 19.52 6.83
C ILE A 76 8.35 18.58 5.85
N TYR A 77 7.55 17.63 6.34
CA TYR A 77 6.72 16.78 5.46
C TYR A 77 5.76 17.63 4.63
N MET A 78 5.05 18.57 5.25
CA MET A 78 4.09 19.44 4.55
C MET A 78 4.76 20.30 3.49
N LYS A 79 5.91 20.88 3.81
CA LYS A 79 6.78 21.61 2.88
C LYS A 79 7.05 20.73 1.66
N PHE A 80 7.64 19.56 1.87
CA PHE A 80 8.04 18.68 0.76
C PHE A 80 6.86 18.16 -0.08
N ILE A 81 5.71 17.89 0.55
CA ILE A 81 4.51 17.43 -0.17
C ILE A 81 3.93 18.52 -1.07
N THR A 82 4.10 19.80 -0.72
CA THR A 82 3.47 20.95 -1.39
C THR A 82 4.45 21.84 -2.16
N GLU A 83 5.74 21.54 -2.12
CA GLU A 83 6.79 22.25 -2.84
C GLU A 83 6.74 21.91 -4.34
N ASP A 84 6.84 22.94 -5.19
CA ASP A 84 7.03 22.77 -6.63
C ASP A 84 8.51 22.53 -6.98
N GLU A 85 8.79 22.24 -8.26
CA GLU A 85 10.15 22.01 -8.76
C GLU A 85 11.11 23.21 -8.58
N ASN A 86 10.57 24.40 -8.34
CA ASN A 86 11.31 25.65 -8.13
C ASN A 86 11.38 26.06 -6.64
N GLY A 87 10.94 25.20 -5.72
CA GLY A 87 10.95 25.47 -4.28
C GLY A 87 9.83 26.38 -3.78
N ARG A 88 8.76 26.58 -4.56
CA ARG A 88 7.61 27.42 -4.19
C ARG A 88 6.52 26.60 -3.52
N PHE A 89 5.88 27.22 -2.54
CA PHE A 89 4.74 26.64 -1.82
C PHE A 89 3.45 27.21 -2.38
N ASP A 90 2.74 26.42 -3.18
CA ASP A 90 1.42 26.78 -3.70
C ASP A 90 0.30 25.92 -3.09
N GLY A 91 0.66 25.02 -2.16
CA GLY A 91 -0.28 24.14 -1.46
C GLY A 91 -0.79 22.96 -2.27
N LEU A 92 -0.35 22.79 -3.52
CA LEU A 92 -0.77 21.65 -4.36
C LEU A 92 0.06 20.40 -4.02
N PRO A 93 -0.60 19.25 -3.76
CA PRO A 93 0.11 18.03 -3.43
C PRO A 93 0.82 17.44 -4.65
N ARG A 94 2.15 17.27 -4.54
CA ARG A 94 3.00 16.72 -5.63
C ARG A 94 3.82 15.51 -5.21
N ASN A 95 4.01 15.28 -3.92
CA ASN A 95 4.79 14.16 -3.40
C ASN A 95 3.96 13.35 -2.39
N MET A 96 2.74 12.95 -2.78
CA MET A 96 1.80 12.29 -1.85
C MET A 96 2.32 10.98 -1.30
N LEU A 97 3.22 10.28 -2.02
CA LEU A 97 3.83 9.05 -1.55
C LEU A 97 4.59 9.23 -0.23
N MET A 98 5.08 10.43 0.03
CA MET A 98 5.86 10.75 1.21
C MET A 98 4.98 11.09 2.42
N LYS A 99 3.67 11.23 2.20
CA LYS A 99 2.72 11.60 3.25
C LYS A 99 2.62 10.48 4.29
N PRO A 100 2.98 10.74 5.56
CA PRO A 100 2.85 9.74 6.60
C PRO A 100 1.37 9.43 6.88
N GLY A 101 1.09 8.16 7.20
CA GLY A 101 -0.26 7.69 7.45
C GLY A 101 -0.28 6.23 7.87
N PHE A 102 -1.47 5.67 8.02
CA PHE A 102 -1.66 4.29 8.47
C PHE A 102 -2.82 3.63 7.73
N THR A 103 -2.92 2.31 7.87
CA THR A 103 -4.08 1.55 7.37
C THR A 103 -5.11 1.44 8.48
N ARG A 104 -6.39 1.53 8.15
CA ARG A 104 -7.49 1.33 9.09
C ARG A 104 -8.53 0.36 8.54
N PHE A 105 -9.02 -0.51 9.42
CA PHE A 105 -10.13 -1.40 9.14
C PHE A 105 -11.16 -1.31 10.26
N ASN A 106 -12.41 -1.63 9.92
CA ASN A 106 -13.51 -1.73 10.86
C ASN A 106 -14.11 -3.13 10.80
N LEU A 107 -14.49 -3.67 11.95
CA LEU A 107 -15.29 -4.89 12.02
C LEU A 107 -16.76 -4.50 12.12
N SER A 108 -17.58 -5.05 11.23
CA SER A 108 -19.02 -4.87 11.27
C SER A 108 -19.59 -5.56 12.50
N TYR A 109 -20.60 -4.95 13.13
CA TYR A 109 -21.35 -5.60 14.21
C TYR A 109 -22.04 -6.89 13.75
N PHE A 110 -22.38 -6.97 12.47
CA PHE A 110 -23.03 -8.14 11.87
C PHE A 110 -22.05 -9.20 11.36
N ALA A 111 -20.74 -8.96 11.46
CA ALA A 111 -19.76 -9.95 11.03
C ALA A 111 -19.79 -11.17 11.96
N SER A 112 -19.85 -12.36 11.37
CA SER A 112 -19.70 -13.63 12.07
C SER A 112 -18.28 -13.79 12.62
N ASP A 113 -18.12 -14.67 13.61
CA ASP A 113 -16.80 -14.98 14.17
C ASP A 113 -15.85 -15.56 13.11
N GLU A 114 -16.39 -16.29 12.13
CA GLU A 114 -15.65 -16.83 10.99
C GLU A 114 -15.12 -15.72 10.05
N GLU A 115 -15.96 -14.72 9.73
CA GLU A 115 -15.56 -13.56 8.92
C GLU A 115 -14.50 -12.72 9.65
N VAL A 116 -14.68 -12.52 10.94
CA VAL A 116 -13.69 -11.83 11.77
C VAL A 116 -12.38 -12.61 11.75
N ASP A 117 -12.39 -13.92 12.01
CA ASP A 117 -11.17 -14.73 12.00
C ASP A 117 -10.47 -14.73 10.62
N TYR A 118 -11.23 -14.76 9.53
CA TYR A 118 -10.69 -14.62 8.17
C TYR A 118 -9.94 -13.30 8.00
N ILE A 119 -10.54 -12.17 8.40
CA ILE A 119 -9.89 -10.84 8.33
C ILE A 119 -8.62 -10.83 9.18
N LEU A 120 -8.67 -11.39 10.39
CA LEU A 120 -7.51 -11.40 11.29
C LEU A 120 -6.36 -12.25 10.72
N LYS A 121 -6.67 -13.41 10.12
CA LYS A 121 -5.67 -14.27 9.44
C LYS A 121 -5.07 -13.60 8.21
N ALA A 122 -5.86 -12.87 7.42
CA ALA A 122 -5.37 -12.10 6.27
C ALA A 122 -4.39 -10.99 6.71
N LEU A 123 -4.71 -10.27 7.79
CA LEU A 123 -3.83 -9.25 8.36
C LEU A 123 -2.51 -9.85 8.86
N GLU A 124 -2.55 -10.98 9.57
CA GLU A 124 -1.35 -11.71 10.01
C GLU A 124 -0.50 -12.19 8.83
N PHE A 125 -1.13 -12.67 7.77
CA PHE A 125 -0.44 -13.06 6.55
C PHE A 125 0.33 -11.88 5.96
N ILE A 126 -0.32 -10.73 5.77
CA ILE A 126 0.32 -9.54 5.19
C ILE A 126 1.41 -9.00 6.11
N ALA A 127 1.18 -8.96 7.42
CA ALA A 127 2.20 -8.55 8.39
C ALA A 127 3.47 -9.41 8.29
N ASN A 128 3.33 -10.70 7.97
CA ASN A 128 4.46 -11.62 7.89
C ASN A 128 5.11 -11.72 6.51
N LYS A 129 4.31 -11.69 5.45
CA LYS A 129 4.74 -12.02 4.07
C LYS A 129 4.41 -10.94 3.05
N GLY A 130 3.64 -9.91 3.40
CA GLY A 130 3.15 -8.90 2.46
C GLY A 130 4.26 -8.13 1.74
N TRP A 131 5.37 -7.85 2.41
CA TRP A 131 6.53 -7.19 1.80
C TRP A 131 7.11 -7.95 0.61
N LYS A 132 6.92 -9.28 0.53
CA LYS A 132 7.39 -10.08 -0.60
C LYS A 132 6.63 -9.80 -1.90
N PHE A 133 5.40 -9.28 -1.79
CA PHE A 133 4.55 -8.96 -2.94
C PHE A 133 4.85 -7.57 -3.50
N LEU A 134 5.57 -6.73 -2.77
CA LEU A 134 5.86 -5.35 -3.17
C LEU A 134 6.45 -5.22 -4.59
N PRO A 135 7.36 -6.12 -5.05
CA PRO A 135 7.87 -6.08 -6.42
C PRO A 135 6.83 -6.29 -7.51
N LEU A 136 5.68 -6.92 -7.21
CA LEU A 136 4.60 -7.10 -8.19
C LEU A 136 3.84 -5.81 -8.49
N TYR A 137 4.10 -4.75 -7.72
CA TYR A 137 3.43 -3.46 -7.83
C TYR A 137 4.42 -2.36 -8.23
N THR A 138 3.89 -1.36 -8.92
CA THR A 138 4.52 -0.05 -9.08
C THR A 138 3.71 1.00 -8.31
N TYR A 139 4.23 2.22 -8.23
CA TYR A 139 3.54 3.33 -7.58
C TYR A 139 3.73 4.61 -8.39
N ASP A 140 2.81 5.55 -8.20
CA ASP A 140 2.93 6.92 -8.65
C ASP A 140 3.37 7.81 -7.46
N PRO A 141 4.56 8.44 -7.52
CA PRO A 141 5.04 9.34 -6.47
C PRO A 141 4.10 10.51 -6.19
N ALA A 142 3.42 11.02 -7.22
CA ALA A 142 2.61 12.22 -7.13
C ALA A 142 1.28 11.96 -6.41
N THR A 143 0.64 10.83 -6.70
CA THR A 143 -0.68 10.48 -6.17
C THR A 143 -0.63 9.48 -5.01
N ALA A 144 0.51 8.82 -4.78
CA ALA A 144 0.68 7.69 -3.85
C ALA A 144 -0.17 6.46 -4.20
N VAL A 145 -0.68 6.35 -5.43
CA VAL A 145 -1.46 5.21 -5.88
C VAL A 145 -0.50 4.08 -6.28
N TRP A 146 -0.85 2.86 -5.88
CA TRP A 146 -0.10 1.64 -6.19
C TRP A 146 -0.88 0.84 -7.24
N HIS A 147 -0.17 0.26 -8.21
CA HIS A 147 -0.77 -0.48 -9.31
C HIS A 147 -0.06 -1.83 -9.51
N PRO A 148 -0.78 -2.93 -9.73
CA PRO A 148 -0.16 -4.19 -10.15
C PRO A 148 0.53 -3.99 -11.51
N ARG A 149 1.79 -4.45 -11.64
CA ARG A 149 2.57 -4.23 -12.87
C ARG A 149 1.97 -4.86 -14.11
N HIS A 150 1.28 -6.00 -13.96
CA HIS A 150 0.62 -6.68 -15.07
C HIS A 150 -0.58 -5.89 -15.63
N MET A 151 -1.17 -4.98 -14.85
CA MET A 151 -2.23 -4.08 -15.31
C MET A 151 -1.69 -2.87 -16.08
N LEU A 152 -0.37 -2.70 -16.17
CA LEU A 152 0.23 -1.59 -16.91
C LEU A 152 0.38 -1.87 -18.41
N SER A 153 -0.11 -2.99 -18.94
CA SER A 153 -0.22 -3.14 -20.39
C SER A 153 -1.12 -2.02 -20.91
N GLU A 154 -0.64 -1.26 -21.89
CA GLU A 154 -1.06 0.09 -22.30
C GLU A 154 -2.59 0.32 -22.49
N SER A 155 -3.40 -0.73 -22.54
CA SER A 155 -4.86 -0.67 -22.65
C SER A 155 -5.62 -0.37 -21.35
N HIS A 156 -5.03 -0.57 -20.16
CA HIS A 156 -5.78 -0.55 -18.90
C HIS A 156 -5.63 0.72 -18.05
N ILE A 157 -4.52 1.46 -18.17
CA ILE A 157 -4.27 2.68 -17.37
C ILE A 157 -5.18 3.84 -17.83
N SER A 158 -5.56 3.86 -19.11
CA SER A 158 -6.39 4.90 -19.71
C SER A 158 -7.88 4.86 -19.33
N HIS A 159 -8.34 3.85 -18.58
CA HIS A 159 -9.76 3.58 -18.35
C HIS A 159 -10.18 3.60 -16.87
N PHE A 160 -9.44 4.28 -15.99
CA PHE A 160 -10.04 4.66 -14.72
C PHE A 160 -11.10 5.73 -14.99
N HIS A 161 -12.35 5.27 -15.13
CA HIS A 161 -13.55 6.08 -15.26
C HIS A 161 -13.59 7.09 -14.11
N SER A 162 -13.17 8.33 -14.40
CA SER A 162 -13.35 9.44 -13.48
C SER A 162 -14.85 9.66 -13.31
N LEU A 163 -15.31 9.98 -12.10
CA LEU A 163 -16.71 10.41 -11.93
C LEU A 163 -17.02 11.67 -12.75
N GLN A 164 -15.99 12.43 -13.18
CA GLN A 164 -16.14 13.56 -14.11
C GLN A 164 -16.52 13.12 -15.54
N MET A 165 -16.32 11.85 -15.88
CA MET A 165 -16.74 11.27 -17.15
C MET A 165 -18.21 10.83 -17.11
N ILE A 166 -18.86 10.88 -15.95
CA ILE A 166 -20.27 10.53 -15.79
C ILE A 166 -21.11 11.79 -15.95
N THR A 167 -22.09 11.76 -16.85
CA THR A 167 -23.09 12.80 -17.03
C THR A 167 -24.49 12.26 -16.75
N TYR A 168 -25.39 13.17 -16.41
CA TYR A 168 -26.83 12.92 -16.21
C TYR A 168 -27.68 13.86 -17.07
N GLU A 169 -27.12 14.46 -18.13
CA GLU A 169 -27.82 15.42 -18.99
C GLU A 169 -29.15 14.87 -19.54
N ASN A 170 -29.22 13.57 -19.84
CA ASN A 170 -30.43 12.91 -20.34
C ASN A 170 -31.29 12.27 -19.23
N GLY A 171 -31.00 12.54 -17.95
CA GLY A 171 -31.70 11.93 -16.81
C GLY A 171 -31.35 10.46 -16.55
N THR A 172 -30.38 9.90 -17.28
CA THR A 172 -29.78 8.58 -17.02
C THR A 172 -28.28 8.70 -16.86
N MET A 173 -27.67 7.77 -16.12
CA MET A 173 -26.22 7.75 -15.91
C MET A 173 -25.54 7.34 -17.22
N GLU A 174 -24.89 8.30 -17.88
CA GLU A 174 -24.16 8.09 -19.13
C GLU A 174 -22.68 8.37 -18.92
N GLU A 175 -21.83 7.62 -19.60
CA GLU A 175 -20.39 7.77 -19.51
C GLU A 175 -19.83 8.36 -20.81
N ASN A 176 -19.24 9.54 -20.70
CA ASN A 176 -18.61 10.27 -21.78
C ASN A 176 -17.19 9.71 -22.05
N SER A 177 -17.10 8.45 -22.46
CA SER A 177 -15.84 7.85 -22.92
C SER A 177 -15.68 8.04 -24.43
N PRO A 178 -14.51 8.49 -24.93
CA PRO A 178 -14.23 8.43 -26.36
C PRO A 178 -14.27 6.97 -26.80
N THR A 179 -15.19 6.66 -27.69
CA THR A 179 -15.53 5.31 -28.11
C THR A 179 -14.33 4.65 -28.79
N GLN A 180 -13.65 3.74 -28.10
CA GLN A 180 -12.94 2.65 -28.77
C GLN A 180 -13.65 1.34 -28.45
N GLN A 181 -14.27 0.77 -29.49
CA GLN A 181 -14.73 -0.61 -29.52
C GLN A 181 -13.53 -1.56 -29.44
N ASN A 182 -12.84 -1.60 -28.31
CA ASN A 182 -12.02 -2.76 -28.01
C ASN A 182 -12.97 -3.80 -27.44
N GLN A 183 -13.24 -4.81 -28.27
CA GLN A 183 -13.84 -6.06 -27.82
C GLN A 183 -13.16 -6.42 -26.51
N ILE A 184 -13.94 -6.46 -25.43
CA ILE A 184 -13.51 -7.05 -24.17
C ILE A 184 -13.33 -8.53 -24.49
N THR A 185 -12.17 -8.91 -25.04
CA THR A 185 -11.63 -10.25 -24.84
C THR A 185 -11.55 -10.37 -23.34
N GLN A 186 -12.50 -11.11 -22.78
CA GLN A 186 -12.63 -11.45 -21.38
C GLN A 186 -11.25 -11.82 -20.84
N SER A 187 -10.54 -10.84 -20.29
CA SER A 187 -9.17 -10.97 -19.85
C SER A 187 -9.19 -11.71 -18.53
N THR A 188 -9.05 -13.03 -18.60
CA THR A 188 -8.43 -14.03 -17.69
C THR A 188 -8.38 -13.82 -16.16
N PHE A 189 -8.43 -12.61 -15.61
CA PHE A 189 -8.37 -12.36 -14.17
C PHE A 189 -9.69 -12.63 -13.43
N PRO A 190 -10.88 -12.22 -13.91
CA PRO A 190 -12.14 -12.63 -13.28
C PRO A 190 -12.37 -14.13 -13.34
N GLN A 191 -11.77 -14.82 -14.32
CA GLN A 191 -11.79 -16.28 -14.41
C GLN A 191 -10.80 -16.94 -13.46
N LEU A 192 -9.66 -16.34 -13.13
CA LEU A 192 -8.78 -16.84 -12.05
C LEU A 192 -9.42 -16.65 -10.66
N ILE A 193 -10.15 -15.56 -10.45
CA ILE A 193 -10.92 -15.29 -9.22
C ILE A 193 -12.18 -16.17 -9.13
N ARG A 194 -12.82 -16.53 -10.25
CA ARG A 194 -13.99 -17.44 -10.29
C ARG A 194 -13.63 -18.93 -10.38
N ALA A 195 -12.51 -19.30 -11.00
CA ALA A 195 -12.01 -20.68 -11.03
C ALA A 195 -11.43 -21.12 -9.69
N SER A 196 -11.25 -20.18 -8.76
CA SER A 196 -10.80 -20.41 -7.39
C SER A 196 -11.94 -20.47 -6.37
N SER A 197 -13.21 -20.50 -6.81
CA SER A 197 -14.37 -20.77 -5.94
C SER A 197 -14.33 -22.13 -5.23
N SER A 198 -13.28 -22.94 -5.42
CA SER A 198 -13.03 -24.18 -4.69
C SER A 198 -11.83 -24.13 -3.72
N ARG A 199 -11.10 -23.02 -3.59
CA ARG A 199 -9.92 -22.91 -2.69
C ARG A 199 -10.01 -21.66 -1.81
N ASN A 200 -9.75 -21.82 -0.51
CA ASN A 200 -9.69 -20.72 0.45
C ASN A 200 -8.65 -19.66 0.00
N PRO A 201 -9.01 -18.36 -0.16
CA PRO A 201 -8.07 -17.31 -0.57
C PRO A 201 -6.79 -17.27 0.27
N LEU A 202 -6.88 -17.61 1.56
CA LEU A 202 -5.76 -17.71 2.47
C LEU A 202 -4.74 -18.78 2.04
N GLU A 203 -5.21 -19.96 1.64
CA GLU A 203 -4.35 -21.05 1.16
C GLU A 203 -3.64 -20.66 -0.14
N GLN A 204 -4.34 -19.96 -1.03
CA GLN A 204 -3.78 -19.47 -2.28
C GLN A 204 -2.70 -18.42 -2.04
N ALA A 205 -2.94 -17.48 -1.14
CA ALA A 205 -1.95 -16.46 -0.76
C ALA A 205 -0.69 -17.11 -0.16
N ILE A 206 -0.86 -18.14 0.68
CA ILE A 206 0.26 -18.91 1.25
C ILE A 206 1.06 -19.62 0.15
N ALA A 207 0.38 -20.32 -0.77
CA ALA A 207 1.04 -20.98 -1.89
C ALA A 207 1.78 -19.99 -2.80
N MET A 208 1.17 -18.83 -3.07
CA MET A 208 1.80 -17.77 -3.85
C MET A 208 3.05 -17.25 -3.14
N ALA A 209 2.99 -16.96 -1.83
CA ALA A 209 4.13 -16.46 -1.06
C ALA A 209 5.32 -17.43 -0.97
N HIS A 210 5.11 -18.74 -1.18
CA HIS A 210 6.19 -19.72 -1.28
C HIS A 210 6.93 -19.62 -2.63
N ASN A 211 6.19 -19.40 -3.73
CA ASN A 211 6.77 -19.36 -5.08
C ASN A 211 7.13 -17.94 -5.56
N ILE A 212 6.68 -16.90 -4.86
CA ILE A 212 6.76 -15.52 -5.31
C ILE A 212 8.20 -15.05 -5.54
N SER A 213 9.16 -15.48 -4.70
CA SER A 213 10.56 -15.07 -4.85
C SER A 213 11.15 -15.58 -6.16
N LYS A 214 10.84 -16.82 -6.54
CA LYS A 214 11.24 -17.40 -7.83
C LYS A 214 10.56 -16.67 -8.99
N TYR A 215 9.24 -16.44 -8.88
CA TYR A 215 8.49 -15.72 -9.91
C TYR A 215 9.04 -14.32 -10.16
N ILE A 216 9.33 -13.56 -9.09
CA ILE A 216 9.90 -12.21 -9.18
C ILE A 216 11.27 -12.25 -9.88
N TYR A 217 12.13 -13.21 -9.51
CA TYR A 217 13.44 -13.35 -10.13
C TYR A 217 13.37 -13.59 -11.63
N GLU A 218 12.42 -14.42 -12.08
CA GLU A 218 12.29 -14.83 -13.48
C GLU A 218 11.52 -13.82 -14.35
N ASN A 219 10.56 -13.07 -13.78
CA ASN A 219 9.56 -12.34 -14.55
C ASN A 219 9.46 -10.84 -14.26
N ILE A 220 10.10 -10.34 -13.20
CA ILE A 220 9.94 -8.95 -12.76
C ILE A 220 11.28 -8.23 -12.77
N ASP A 221 11.39 -7.19 -13.60
CA ASP A 221 12.54 -6.31 -13.63
C ASP A 221 12.26 -4.98 -12.91
N CYS A 222 12.46 -4.95 -11.59
CA CYS A 222 12.42 -3.70 -10.80
C CYS A 222 13.72 -2.88 -10.90
N ARG A 223 14.76 -3.34 -11.61
CA ARG A 223 16.06 -2.63 -11.65
C ARG A 223 15.94 -1.36 -12.48
N ASN A 224 15.11 -1.44 -13.52
CA ASN A 224 14.77 -0.36 -14.45
C ASN A 224 13.65 0.56 -13.95
N ASP A 225 13.11 0.32 -12.75
CA ASP A 225 12.16 1.25 -12.15
C ASP A 225 12.79 2.65 -12.02
N PRO A 226 12.06 3.72 -12.38
CA PRO A 226 12.55 5.07 -12.21
C PRO A 226 12.91 5.29 -10.73
N PRO A 227 14.08 5.89 -10.44
CA PRO A 227 14.45 6.17 -9.06
C PRO A 227 13.45 7.14 -8.44
N LEU A 228 13.17 6.95 -7.16
CA LEU A 228 12.43 7.94 -6.40
C LEU A 228 13.31 9.20 -6.28
N ASN A 229 13.02 10.22 -7.08
CA ASN A 229 13.82 11.45 -7.14
C ASN A 229 13.49 12.36 -5.95
N ILE A 230 14.06 12.03 -4.79
CA ILE A 230 13.92 12.81 -3.55
C ILE A 230 15.19 13.63 -3.35
N PRO A 231 15.08 14.96 -3.18
CA PRO A 231 16.22 15.81 -2.82
C PRO A 231 16.93 15.28 -1.56
N GLN A 232 18.25 15.47 -1.50
CA GLN A 232 19.07 14.91 -0.41
C GLN A 232 18.60 15.35 0.98
N GLU A 233 18.07 16.56 1.11
CA GLU A 233 17.51 17.11 2.36
C GLU A 233 16.29 16.33 2.89
N TYR A 234 15.59 15.58 2.02
CA TYR A 234 14.36 14.86 2.35
C TYR A 234 14.52 13.33 2.37
N GLN A 235 15.72 12.80 2.10
CA GLN A 235 15.95 11.34 2.08
C GLN A 235 15.68 10.67 3.42
N ASP A 236 15.96 11.35 4.51
CA ASP A 236 15.74 10.84 5.87
C ASP A 236 14.24 10.67 6.19
N LEU A 237 13.34 11.26 5.39
CA LEU A 237 11.89 11.17 5.59
C LEU A 237 11.27 9.89 5.02
N ILE A 238 12.04 9.05 4.32
CA ILE A 238 11.51 7.84 3.69
C ILE A 238 11.25 6.77 4.77
N TRP A 239 9.98 6.63 5.16
CA TRP A 239 9.53 5.70 6.21
C TRP A 239 9.10 4.32 5.69
N PHE A 240 8.98 4.15 4.38
CA PHE A 240 8.46 2.95 3.73
C PHE A 240 9.49 2.26 2.83
N ILE A 241 9.22 1.00 2.49
CA ILE A 241 10.06 0.17 1.63
C ILE A 241 9.69 0.37 0.15
N LEU A 242 10.68 0.34 -0.73
CA LEU A 242 10.49 0.39 -2.18
C LEU A 242 10.59 -1.00 -2.84
N PRO A 243 9.87 -1.25 -3.96
CA PRO A 243 9.96 -2.49 -4.75
C PRO A 243 11.41 -2.89 -5.08
N LYS A 244 12.22 -1.93 -5.56
CA LYS A 244 13.63 -2.15 -5.90
C LYS A 244 14.47 -2.64 -4.71
N GLN A 245 14.25 -2.09 -3.51
CA GLN A 245 14.95 -2.54 -2.29
C GLN A 245 14.60 -3.99 -1.96
N VAL A 246 13.34 -4.38 -2.14
CA VAL A 246 12.89 -5.76 -1.91
C VAL A 246 13.57 -6.72 -2.87
N VAL A 247 13.61 -6.40 -4.16
CA VAL A 247 14.27 -7.24 -5.17
C VAL A 247 15.76 -7.35 -4.88
N LEU A 248 16.46 -6.25 -4.61
CA LEU A 248 17.88 -6.28 -4.24
C LEU A 248 18.12 -7.15 -3.00
N LYS A 249 17.28 -7.03 -1.96
CA LYS A 249 17.43 -7.87 -0.77
C LYS A 249 17.16 -9.35 -1.07
N MET A 250 16.16 -9.66 -1.90
CA MET A 250 15.90 -11.03 -2.32
C MET A 250 17.09 -11.61 -3.11
N LEU A 251 17.66 -10.84 -4.04
CA LEU A 251 18.86 -11.21 -4.82
C LEU A 251 20.09 -11.41 -3.92
N HIS A 252 20.36 -10.47 -3.00
CA HIS A 252 21.48 -10.59 -2.06
C HIS A 252 21.29 -11.75 -1.07
N ALA A 253 20.04 -12.10 -0.73
CA ALA A 253 19.73 -13.30 0.04
C ALA A 253 19.98 -14.59 -0.77
N PHE A 254 19.98 -14.52 -2.11
CA PHE A 254 20.45 -15.59 -2.99
C PHE A 254 21.98 -15.62 -3.13
N GLU A 255 22.69 -14.49 -2.98
CA GLU A 255 24.13 -14.36 -3.26
C GLU A 255 25.06 -14.32 -2.02
N GLN A 256 24.52 -14.42 -0.80
CA GLN A 256 25.23 -14.32 0.50
C GLN A 256 25.91 -12.98 0.82
N ASN A 257 25.54 -12.45 2.00
CA ASN A 257 26.27 -11.56 2.90
C ASN A 257 26.97 -10.32 2.28
N GLN A 258 26.32 -9.15 2.36
CA GLN A 258 26.94 -7.93 2.91
C GLN A 258 25.89 -7.00 3.54
N HIS A 259 26.28 -6.34 4.62
CA HIS A 259 25.50 -5.32 5.34
C HIS A 259 25.34 -4.08 4.46
N ASN A 260 24.13 -3.81 3.98
CA ASN A 260 23.79 -2.48 3.48
C ASN A 260 23.30 -1.64 4.67
N ASN A 261 23.89 -0.46 4.84
CA ASN A 261 23.37 0.60 5.71
C ASN A 261 21.99 1.02 5.20
N LEU A 262 20.93 0.38 5.67
CA LEU A 262 19.58 0.87 5.48
C LEU A 262 19.33 1.97 6.51
N MET A 263 18.96 3.17 6.02
CA MET A 263 18.51 4.27 6.85
C MET A 263 17.28 3.82 7.66
N SER A 264 17.30 4.02 8.97
CA SER A 264 16.22 3.64 9.89
C SER A 264 14.93 4.42 9.65
N VAL A 265 13.81 3.98 10.22
CA VAL A 265 12.53 4.72 10.15
C VAL A 265 12.64 6.12 10.79
N PRO A 266 12.06 7.17 10.16
CA PRO A 266 12.12 8.56 10.67
C PRO A 266 11.26 8.81 11.91
N PHE A 267 10.33 7.90 12.20
CA PHE A 267 9.41 7.99 13.32
C PHE A 267 9.10 6.60 13.90
N ARG A 268 8.71 6.57 15.17
CA ARG A 268 8.22 5.38 15.86
C ARG A 268 6.87 5.70 16.50
N PRO A 269 5.79 4.99 16.13
CA PRO A 269 4.46 5.29 16.65
C PRO A 269 4.38 5.23 18.18
N LYS A 270 3.45 5.99 18.76
CA LYS A 270 3.13 5.88 20.20
C LYS A 270 2.43 4.54 20.47
N GLU A 271 2.93 3.80 21.45
CA GLU A 271 2.30 2.57 21.99
C GLU A 271 1.04 2.87 22.81
#